data_AF-A0AAV0PG97-F1
#
_entry.id   AF-A0AAV0PG97-F1
#
_cell.length_a   1.000
_cell.length_b   1.000
_cell.length_c   1.000
_cell.angle_alpha   90.00
_cell.angle_beta   90.00
_cell.angle_gamma   90.00
#
_symmetry.space_group_name_H-M   'P 1'
#
loop_
_entity.id
_entity.type
_entity.pdbx_description
1 polymer ?
#
loop_
_entity_poly.entity_id
_entity_poly.type
_entity_poly.pdbx_seq_one_letter_code
_entity_poly.pdbx_strand_id
1 'polypeptide(L)'
;RFWCRGSQEQDAQQPRPQEASQSWYPPSVVGSSPGSSRPGTPNSPAVHVSPAEAAGVISLLKDKSVDDLRKLLTDKDAYNQFLFSLDQVKIQNNIRDELRKETLQLARENLEKEPRIVELRNQCRIIRTTELAAAQEKLNELERKKDEMLRSSSPASLLHKLQEAMAKAEDESEALHRQFLDREIDLPTFVQRYKKLRTTYHKRALIHLAAKTSTG
;
A
#
# COMPACT_ATOMS: atom_id res chain seq x y z
N ARG A 1 -22.93 23.60 -32.81
CA ARG A 1 -22.04 22.42 -32.99
C ARG A 1 -22.36 21.46 -31.85
N PHE A 2 -23.51 20.79 -31.84
CA PHE A 2 -23.76 19.47 -32.45
C PHE A 2 -22.57 18.53 -32.31
N TRP A 3 -22.64 17.59 -31.37
CA TRP A 3 -22.79 16.16 -31.65
C TRP A 3 -23.52 15.48 -30.48
N CYS A 4 -24.66 14.89 -30.80
CA CYS A 4 -25.30 13.80 -30.06
C CYS A 4 -25.25 12.58 -30.97
N ARG A 5 -25.15 11.39 -30.34
CA ARG A 5 -25.73 10.09 -30.71
C ARG A 5 -24.70 8.96 -30.76
N GLY A 6 -25.01 7.91 -30.01
CA GLY A 6 -24.43 6.59 -30.20
C GLY A 6 -24.51 5.74 -28.94
N SER A 7 -25.71 5.26 -28.58
CA SER A 7 -25.84 4.10 -27.71
C SER A 7 -25.14 2.91 -28.35
N GLN A 8 -24.30 2.22 -27.59
CA GLN A 8 -23.99 0.82 -27.82
C GLN A 8 -23.85 0.15 -26.46
N GLU A 9 -24.85 -0.67 -26.14
CA GLU A 9 -24.75 -1.70 -25.10
C GLU A 9 -23.54 -2.58 -25.42
N GLN A 10 -22.60 -2.67 -24.48
CA GLN A 10 -21.63 -3.74 -24.40
C GLN A 10 -21.45 -4.12 -22.93
N ASP A 11 -21.53 -5.43 -22.72
CA ASP A 11 -21.50 -6.18 -21.47
C ASP A 11 -20.75 -5.53 -20.31
N ALA A 12 -21.46 -5.44 -19.18
CA ALA A 12 -20.90 -5.25 -17.86
C ALA A 12 -20.09 -6.50 -17.48
N GLN A 13 -18.85 -6.60 -17.94
CA GLN A 13 -17.87 -7.50 -17.36
C GLN A 13 -17.31 -6.83 -16.10
N GLN A 14 -17.85 -7.19 -14.93
CA GLN A 14 -17.19 -6.95 -13.64
C GLN A 14 -15.73 -7.43 -13.73
N PRO A 15 -14.72 -6.64 -13.32
CA PRO A 15 -13.42 -7.21 -13.09
C PRO A 15 -13.53 -8.09 -11.84
N ARG A 16 -13.58 -9.41 -12.09
CA ARG A 16 -13.33 -10.50 -11.14
C ARG A 16 -12.16 -10.09 -10.24
N PRO A 17 -12.19 -10.33 -8.91
CA PRO A 17 -11.01 -10.16 -8.09
C PRO A 17 -9.96 -11.10 -8.67
N GLN A 18 -8.94 -10.55 -9.31
CA GLN A 18 -7.74 -11.31 -9.63
C GLN A 18 -7.18 -11.74 -8.28
N GLU A 19 -7.38 -13.00 -7.93
CA GLU A 19 -6.49 -13.71 -7.02
C GLU A 19 -5.11 -13.66 -7.65
N ALA A 20 -4.43 -12.54 -7.43
CA ALA A 20 -3.02 -12.42 -7.67
C ALA A 20 -2.39 -13.51 -6.80
N SER A 21 -1.89 -14.55 -7.44
CA SER A 21 -0.93 -15.46 -6.86
C SER A 21 0.29 -14.61 -6.50
N GLN A 22 0.22 -13.95 -5.34
CA GLN A 22 1.28 -13.11 -4.82
C GLN A 22 2.40 -14.07 -4.43
N SER A 23 3.31 -14.26 -5.37
CA SER A 23 4.63 -14.81 -5.12
C SER A 23 5.19 -14.10 -3.87
N TRP A 24 5.53 -14.88 -2.86
CA TRP A 24 5.88 -14.43 -1.52
C TRP A 24 7.19 -13.64 -1.43
N TYR A 25 7.78 -13.27 -2.56
CA TYR A 25 9.02 -12.52 -2.66
C TYR A 25 8.74 -11.07 -3.10
N PRO A 26 9.33 -10.06 -2.45
CA PRO A 26 9.23 -8.68 -2.90
C PRO A 26 9.85 -8.52 -4.30
N PRO A 27 9.31 -7.64 -5.16
CA PRO A 27 9.96 -7.32 -6.44
C PRO A 27 11.32 -6.70 -6.14
N SER A 28 12.37 -7.32 -6.65
CA SER A 28 13.75 -6.90 -6.40
C SER A 28 13.94 -5.46 -6.87
N VAL A 29 14.29 -4.58 -5.93
CA VAL A 29 14.83 -3.26 -6.23
C VAL A 29 16.11 -3.45 -7.05
N VAL A 30 16.14 -2.84 -8.23
CA VAL A 30 17.35 -2.69 -9.06
C VAL A 30 18.35 -1.84 -8.26
N GLY A 31 19.21 -2.54 -7.52
CA GLY A 31 20.32 -1.98 -6.76
C GLY A 31 21.50 -2.92 -6.92
N SER A 32 22.61 -2.36 -7.37
CA SER A 32 23.89 -3.00 -7.71
C SER A 32 24.18 -4.31 -6.97
N SER A 33 24.37 -5.40 -7.74
CA SER A 33 24.74 -6.71 -7.23
C SER A 33 26.16 -6.74 -6.66
N PRO A 34 26.37 -7.27 -5.45
CA PRO A 34 27.53 -8.10 -5.14
C PRO A 34 27.19 -9.53 -5.55
N GLY A 35 28.11 -10.21 -6.25
CA GLY A 35 27.88 -11.49 -6.93
C GLY A 35 27.22 -12.57 -6.06
N SER A 36 26.12 -13.13 -6.56
CA SER A 36 25.51 -14.35 -6.07
C SER A 36 26.33 -15.55 -6.56
N SER A 37 27.13 -16.12 -5.67
CA SER A 37 27.73 -17.43 -5.90
C SER A 37 26.64 -18.50 -5.75
N ARG A 38 26.19 -19.07 -6.87
CA ARG A 38 25.50 -20.37 -6.88
C ARG A 38 26.33 -21.39 -6.08
N PRO A 39 25.72 -22.28 -5.28
CA PRO A 39 26.42 -23.48 -4.86
C PRO A 39 26.61 -24.33 -6.12
N GLY A 40 27.83 -24.36 -6.63
CA GLY A 40 28.20 -25.33 -7.66
C GLY A 40 27.93 -26.72 -7.11
N THR A 41 27.34 -27.58 -7.94
CA THR A 41 27.39 -29.03 -7.76
C THR A 41 28.80 -29.43 -7.34
N PRO A 42 29.00 -30.27 -6.30
CA PRO A 42 30.33 -30.65 -5.89
C PRO A 42 30.91 -31.54 -6.98
N ASN A 43 31.62 -30.93 -7.92
CA ASN A 43 32.65 -31.61 -8.69
C ASN A 43 33.61 -32.16 -7.64
N SER A 44 33.74 -33.49 -7.57
CA SER A 44 34.51 -34.17 -6.53
C SER A 44 35.84 -33.44 -6.32
N PRO A 45 36.09 -32.85 -5.14
CA PRO A 45 37.40 -32.29 -4.90
C PRO A 45 38.34 -33.50 -4.85
N ALA A 46 39.30 -33.56 -5.77
CA ALA A 46 40.50 -34.32 -5.47
C ALA A 46 40.98 -33.81 -4.12
N VAL A 47 40.89 -34.63 -3.08
CA VAL A 47 41.27 -34.29 -1.71
C VAL A 47 42.78 -34.15 -1.71
N HIS A 48 43.27 -32.97 -2.07
CA HIS A 48 44.65 -32.59 -1.84
C HIS A 48 44.76 -32.23 -0.36
N VAL A 49 45.09 -33.24 0.45
CA VAL A 49 45.64 -33.01 1.78
C VAL A 49 46.88 -32.15 1.59
N SER A 50 47.00 -31.04 2.32
CA SER A 50 48.21 -30.22 2.19
C SER A 50 49.43 -31.03 2.62
N PRO A 51 50.62 -30.82 2.02
CA PRO A 51 51.83 -31.56 2.40
C PRO A 51 52.15 -31.49 3.90
N ALA A 52 51.80 -30.37 4.55
CA ALA A 52 51.96 -30.18 5.99
C ALA A 52 51.01 -31.07 6.83
N GLU A 53 49.74 -31.17 6.44
CA GLU A 53 48.77 -32.04 7.11
C GLU A 53 49.11 -33.53 6.92
N ALA A 54 49.54 -33.92 5.72
CA ALA A 54 49.99 -35.27 5.43
C ALA A 54 51.25 -35.64 6.24
N ALA A 55 52.21 -34.71 6.37
CA ALA A 55 53.43 -34.91 7.16
C ALA A 55 53.15 -35.15 8.66
N GLY A 56 52.12 -34.51 9.22
CA GLY A 56 51.70 -34.73 10.60
C GLY A 56 51.20 -36.16 10.84
N VAL A 57 50.36 -36.67 9.95
CA VAL A 57 49.85 -38.06 10.02
C VAL A 57 50.96 -39.08 9.80
N ILE A 58 51.85 -38.82 8.82
CA ILE A 58 53.02 -39.67 8.55
C ILE A 58 53.95 -39.76 9.77
N SER A 59 54.14 -38.65 10.49
CA SER A 59 54.95 -38.65 11.73
C SER A 59 54.33 -39.54 12.80
N LEU A 60 53.00 -39.50 12.98
CA LEU A 60 52.29 -40.33 13.95
C LEU A 60 52.30 -41.83 13.61
N LEU A 61 52.45 -42.16 12.32
CA LEU A 61 52.61 -43.54 11.85
C LEU A 61 54.05 -44.05 11.99
N LYS A 62 55.04 -43.17 11.86
CA LYS A 62 56.47 -43.50 11.92
C LYS A 62 56.89 -44.05 13.30
N ASP A 63 56.23 -43.60 14.35
CA ASP A 63 56.54 -44.00 15.74
C ASP A 63 55.84 -45.30 16.17
N LYS A 64 55.08 -45.95 15.27
CA LYS A 64 54.39 -47.23 15.54
C LYS A 64 55.24 -48.44 15.19
N SER A 65 55.05 -49.54 15.92
CA SER A 65 55.72 -50.81 15.63
C SER A 65 55.21 -51.44 14.32
N VAL A 66 56.00 -52.35 13.72
CA VAL A 66 55.61 -53.07 12.50
C VAL A 66 54.35 -53.90 12.73
N ASP A 67 54.19 -54.50 13.91
CA ASP A 67 53.00 -55.28 14.26
C ASP A 67 51.76 -54.38 14.40
N ASP A 68 51.89 -53.19 14.99
CA ASP A 68 50.81 -52.20 15.05
C ASP A 68 50.43 -51.69 13.65
N LEU A 69 51.39 -51.45 12.76
CA LEU A 69 51.13 -51.04 11.38
C LEU A 69 50.44 -52.16 10.58
N ARG A 70 50.86 -53.42 10.74
CA ARG A 70 50.18 -54.58 10.14
C ARG A 70 48.76 -54.74 10.67
N LYS A 71 48.56 -54.50 11.96
CA LYS A 71 47.25 -54.49 12.59
C LYS A 71 46.38 -53.38 12.01
N LEU A 72 46.88 -52.15 11.90
CA LEU A 72 46.16 -51.03 11.28
C LEU A 72 45.79 -51.28 9.81
N LEU A 73 46.59 -52.06 9.07
CA LEU A 73 46.30 -52.42 7.68
C LEU A 73 45.22 -53.50 7.54
N THR A 74 45.12 -54.41 8.52
CA THR A 74 44.31 -55.64 8.40
C THR A 74 43.03 -55.58 9.23
N ASP A 75 43.07 -54.92 10.39
CA ASP A 75 41.97 -54.77 11.33
C ASP A 75 41.29 -53.41 11.13
N LYS A 76 40.06 -53.44 10.60
CA LYS A 76 39.24 -52.26 10.32
C LYS A 76 38.91 -51.47 11.59
N ASP A 77 38.71 -52.14 12.72
CA ASP A 77 38.37 -51.49 13.98
C ASP A 77 39.59 -50.80 14.58
N ALA A 78 40.77 -51.44 14.50
CA ALA A 78 42.04 -50.79 14.87
C ALA A 78 42.32 -49.55 14.01
N TYR A 79 42.06 -49.63 12.70
CA TYR A 79 42.17 -48.48 11.80
C TYR A 79 41.21 -47.35 12.18
N ASN A 80 39.93 -47.65 12.39
CA ASN A 80 38.93 -46.65 12.75
C ASN A 80 39.26 -46.00 14.10
N GLN A 81 39.70 -46.77 15.09
CA GLN A 81 40.15 -46.23 16.38
C GLN A 81 41.31 -45.26 16.21
N PHE A 82 42.31 -45.60 15.38
CA PHE A 82 43.40 -44.69 15.06
C PHE A 82 42.91 -43.44 14.31
N LEU A 83 42.04 -43.59 13.31
CA LEU A 83 41.46 -42.48 12.56
C LEU A 83 40.71 -41.50 13.46
N PHE A 84 39.86 -42.00 14.38
CA PHE A 84 39.15 -41.16 15.34
C PHE A 84 40.04 -40.59 16.45
N SER A 85 41.24 -41.15 16.64
CA SER A 85 42.23 -40.59 17.56
C SER A 85 42.93 -39.34 16.99
N LEU A 86 42.97 -39.19 15.66
CA LEU A 86 43.61 -38.04 14.99
C LEU A 86 42.88 -36.74 15.33
N ASP A 87 43.63 -35.74 15.76
CA ASP A 87 43.08 -34.44 16.13
C ASP A 87 42.40 -33.75 14.94
N GLN A 88 42.89 -33.95 13.72
CA GLN A 88 42.27 -33.42 12.50
C GLN A 88 40.85 -33.95 12.33
N VAL A 89 40.63 -35.25 12.57
CA VAL A 89 39.33 -35.90 12.45
C VAL A 89 38.41 -35.48 13.61
N LYS A 90 38.93 -35.33 14.83
CA LYS A 90 38.18 -34.81 15.97
C LYS A 90 37.72 -33.37 15.74
N ILE A 91 38.62 -32.49 15.29
CA ILE A 91 38.33 -31.09 14.98
C ILE A 91 37.27 -31.00 13.90
N GLN A 92 37.41 -31.75 12.79
CA GLN A 92 36.44 -31.73 11.70
C GLN A 92 35.07 -32.25 12.13
N ASN A 93 35.01 -33.33 12.91
CA ASN A 93 33.75 -33.83 13.47
C ASN A 93 33.09 -32.80 14.39
N ASN A 94 33.87 -32.14 15.26
CA ASN A 94 33.36 -31.10 16.15
C ASN A 94 32.78 -29.90 15.36
N ILE A 95 33.50 -29.42 14.33
CA ILE A 95 33.01 -28.34 13.46
C ILE A 95 31.71 -28.73 12.79
N ARG A 96 31.63 -29.96 12.25
CA ARG A 96 30.40 -30.47 11.62
C ARG A 96 29.23 -30.50 12.61
N ASP A 97 29.49 -30.95 13.83
CA ASP A 97 28.43 -31.13 14.83
C ASP A 97 27.94 -29.78 15.37
N GLU A 98 28.83 -28.82 15.62
CA GLU A 98 28.44 -27.44 15.96
C GLU A 98 27.69 -26.76 14.80
N LEU A 99 28.15 -26.90 13.54
CA LEU A 99 27.44 -26.34 12.39
C LEU A 99 26.02 -26.91 12.26
N ARG A 100 25.85 -28.23 12.48
CA ARG A 100 24.53 -28.86 12.48
C ARG A 100 23.65 -28.30 13.58
N LYS A 101 24.19 -28.13 14.79
CA LYS A 101 23.49 -27.59 15.95
C LYS A 101 23.04 -26.15 15.72
N GLU A 102 23.94 -25.29 15.23
CA GLU A 102 23.61 -23.90 14.88
C GLU A 102 22.55 -23.81 13.78
N THR A 103 22.68 -24.63 12.73
CA THR A 103 21.69 -24.67 11.64
C THR A 103 20.31 -25.07 12.16
N LEU A 104 20.23 -26.09 13.03
CA LEU A 104 18.98 -26.52 13.64
C LEU A 104 18.40 -25.45 14.57
N GLN A 105 19.24 -24.76 15.33
CA GLN A 105 18.82 -23.68 16.22
C GLN A 105 18.23 -22.52 15.41
N LEU A 106 18.91 -22.07 14.35
CA LEU A 106 18.40 -21.04 13.45
C LEU A 106 17.08 -21.44 12.79
N ALA A 107 16.95 -22.70 12.34
CA ALA A 107 15.71 -23.19 11.76
C ALA A 107 14.54 -23.15 12.75
N ARG A 108 14.78 -23.54 14.01
CA ARG A 108 13.78 -23.46 15.09
C ARG A 108 13.37 -22.02 15.38
N GLU A 109 14.35 -21.13 15.53
CA GLU A 109 14.09 -19.71 15.79
C GLU A 109 13.37 -19.01 14.64
N ASN A 110 13.57 -19.46 13.39
CA ASN A 110 12.82 -18.97 12.25
C ASN A 110 11.38 -19.46 12.28
N LEU A 111 11.16 -20.74 12.58
CA LEU A 111 9.83 -21.32 12.70
C LEU A 111 9.03 -20.66 13.83
N GLU A 112 9.65 -20.31 14.95
CA GLU A 112 9.00 -19.61 16.04
C GLU A 112 8.57 -18.18 15.67
N LYS A 113 9.28 -17.51 14.76
CA LYS A 113 8.91 -16.17 14.28
C LYS A 113 7.76 -16.21 13.27
N GLU A 114 7.51 -17.34 12.61
CA GLU A 114 6.49 -17.45 11.56
C GLU A 114 5.08 -17.10 12.05
N PRO A 115 4.57 -17.62 13.19
CA PRO A 115 3.28 -17.21 13.74
C PRO A 115 3.18 -15.71 13.99
N ARG A 116 4.24 -15.09 14.51
CA ARG A 116 4.26 -13.64 14.77
C ARG A 116 4.20 -12.83 13.47
N ILE A 117 4.87 -13.28 12.42
CA ILE A 117 4.82 -12.64 11.09
C ILE A 117 3.42 -12.74 10.50
N VAL A 118 2.78 -13.92 10.59
CA VAL A 118 1.42 -14.12 10.08
C VAL A 118 0.43 -13.23 10.83
N GLU A 119 0.53 -13.14 12.15
CA GLU A 119 -0.34 -12.29 12.97
C GLU A 119 -0.19 -10.81 12.62
N LEU A 120 1.05 -10.31 12.52
CA LEU A 120 1.31 -8.92 12.11
C LEU A 120 0.76 -8.62 10.70
N ARG A 121 0.91 -9.56 9.76
CA ARG A 121 0.32 -9.42 8.41
C ARG A 121 -1.20 -9.35 8.46
N ASN A 122 -1.84 -10.18 9.30
CA ASN A 122 -3.28 -10.16 9.48
C ASN A 122 -3.75 -8.82 10.08
N GLN A 123 -3.07 -8.32 11.11
CA GLN A 123 -3.36 -7.02 11.72
C GLN A 123 -3.25 -5.88 10.69
N CYS A 124 -2.15 -5.83 9.93
CA CYS A 124 -1.98 -4.84 8.87
C CYS A 124 -3.09 -4.92 7.82
N ARG A 125 -3.53 -6.13 7.46
CA ARG A 125 -4.64 -6.33 6.53
C ARG A 125 -5.94 -5.77 7.11
N ILE A 126 -6.27 -6.11 8.36
CA ILE A 126 -7.47 -5.61 9.05
C ILE A 126 -7.47 -4.08 9.05
N ILE A 127 -6.43 -3.44 9.59
CA ILE A 127 -6.30 -1.97 9.66
C ILE A 127 -6.51 -1.33 8.28
N ARG A 128 -5.91 -1.91 7.23
CA ARG A 128 -6.03 -1.39 5.86
C ARG A 128 -7.45 -1.52 5.32
N THR A 129 -8.15 -2.61 5.62
CA THR A 129 -9.50 -2.89 5.11
C THR A 129 -10.63 -2.28 5.94
N THR A 130 -10.37 -1.96 7.21
CA THR A 130 -11.39 -1.41 8.11
C THR A 130 -11.11 0.06 8.40
N GLU A 131 -10.09 0.33 9.21
CA GLU A 131 -9.81 1.67 9.75
C GLU A 131 -9.41 2.65 8.64
N LEU A 132 -8.46 2.26 7.79
CA LEU A 132 -7.99 3.12 6.70
C LEU A 132 -9.10 3.38 5.67
N ALA A 133 -9.84 2.34 5.30
CA ALA A 133 -10.95 2.48 4.35
C ALA A 133 -12.05 3.41 4.89
N ALA A 134 -12.44 3.25 6.16
CA ALA A 134 -13.44 4.11 6.80
C ALA A 134 -12.97 5.56 6.95
N ALA A 135 -11.69 5.77 7.30
CA ALA A 135 -11.10 7.10 7.37
C ALA A 135 -11.08 7.78 5.99
N GLN A 136 -10.73 7.05 4.94
CA GLN A 136 -10.73 7.55 3.57
C GLN A 136 -12.14 7.90 3.08
N GLU A 137 -13.13 7.05 3.37
CA GLU A 137 -14.53 7.34 3.04
C GLU A 137 -15.00 8.65 3.71
N LYS A 138 -14.72 8.80 5.02
CA LYS A 138 -15.06 10.01 5.76
C LYS A 138 -14.36 11.25 5.22
N LEU A 139 -13.08 11.14 4.84
CA LEU A 139 -12.34 12.22 4.21
C LEU A 139 -13.00 12.64 2.90
N ASN A 140 -13.28 11.68 2.01
CA ASN A 140 -13.94 11.93 0.73
C ASN A 140 -15.32 12.59 0.92
N GLU A 141 -16.09 12.16 1.92
CA GLU A 141 -17.38 12.76 2.25
C GLU A 141 -17.24 14.23 2.67
N LEU A 142 -16.26 14.54 3.51
CA LEU A 142 -15.98 15.91 3.96
C LEU A 142 -15.49 16.80 2.83
N GLU A 143 -14.63 16.29 1.95
CA GLU A 143 -14.18 17.00 0.76
C GLU A 143 -15.35 17.30 -0.18
N ARG A 144 -16.24 16.34 -0.42
CA ARG A 144 -17.47 16.55 -1.20
C ARG A 144 -18.33 17.66 -0.60
N LYS A 145 -18.53 17.64 0.73
CA LYS A 145 -19.30 18.70 1.44
C LYS A 145 -18.61 20.06 1.32
N LYS A 146 -17.28 20.10 1.45
CA LYS A 146 -16.49 21.33 1.28
C LYS A 146 -16.68 21.91 -0.13
N ASP A 147 -16.55 21.07 -1.15
CA ASP A 147 -16.68 21.49 -2.54
C ASP A 147 -18.10 21.95 -2.86
N GLU A 148 -19.12 21.29 -2.32
CA GLU A 148 -20.52 21.71 -2.46
C GLU A 148 -20.77 23.08 -1.79
N MET A 149 -20.24 23.30 -0.58
CA MET A 149 -20.31 24.60 0.08
C MET A 149 -19.59 25.70 -0.71
N LEU A 150 -18.38 25.42 -1.20
CA LEU A 150 -17.61 26.37 -2.02
C LEU A 150 -18.32 26.69 -3.34
N ARG A 151 -18.90 25.68 -4.01
CA ARG A 151 -19.68 25.89 -5.23
C ARG A 151 -20.92 26.73 -4.96
N SER A 152 -21.66 26.45 -3.89
CA SER A 152 -22.91 27.14 -3.56
C SER A 152 -22.71 28.56 -3.00
N SER A 153 -21.54 28.82 -2.41
CA SER A 153 -21.11 30.12 -1.85
C SER A 153 -20.10 30.86 -2.73
N SER A 154 -19.87 30.39 -3.95
CA SER A 154 -18.99 31.09 -4.89
C SER A 154 -19.56 32.47 -5.23
N PRO A 155 -18.71 33.48 -5.55
CA PRO A 155 -19.20 34.78 -5.96
C PRO A 155 -20.21 34.70 -7.12
N ALA A 156 -19.95 33.83 -8.10
CA ALA A 156 -20.84 33.62 -9.24
C ALA A 156 -22.20 33.02 -8.83
N SER A 157 -22.22 32.01 -7.95
CA SER A 157 -23.48 31.40 -7.48
C SER A 157 -24.28 32.35 -6.61
N LEU A 158 -23.63 33.17 -5.78
CA LEU A 158 -24.28 34.19 -4.96
C LEU A 158 -24.88 35.31 -5.83
N LEU A 159 -24.14 35.76 -6.85
CA LEU A 159 -24.65 36.72 -7.84
C LEU A 159 -25.84 36.16 -8.60
N HIS A 160 -25.79 34.90 -9.02
CA HIS A 160 -26.90 34.23 -9.69
C HIS A 160 -28.15 34.15 -8.80
N LYS A 161 -28.00 33.72 -7.54
CA LYS A 161 -29.09 33.70 -6.55
C LYS A 161 -29.68 35.09 -6.33
N LEU A 162 -28.84 36.13 -6.33
CA LEU A 162 -29.28 37.52 -6.21
C LEU A 162 -30.08 37.96 -7.44
N GLN A 163 -29.65 37.57 -8.64
CA GLN A 163 -30.35 37.83 -9.89
C GLN A 163 -31.71 37.11 -9.95
N GLU A 164 -31.80 35.84 -9.54
CA GLU A 164 -33.08 35.11 -9.40
C GLU A 164 -34.02 35.81 -8.41
N ALA A 165 -33.50 36.26 -7.26
CA ALA A 165 -34.29 36.98 -6.27
C ALA A 165 -34.76 38.37 -6.77
N MET A 166 -34.05 38.98 -7.72
CA MET A 166 -34.50 40.18 -8.43
C MET A 166 -35.65 39.84 -9.38
N ALA A 167 -35.47 38.84 -10.25
CA ALA A 167 -36.51 38.40 -11.18
C ALA A 167 -37.81 38.05 -10.46
N LYS A 168 -37.71 37.31 -9.35
CA LYS A 168 -38.87 36.97 -8.51
C LYS A 168 -39.61 38.20 -7.97
N ALA A 169 -38.89 39.23 -7.54
CA ALA A 169 -39.52 40.46 -7.04
C ALA A 169 -40.21 41.26 -8.17
N GLU A 170 -39.70 41.14 -9.40
CA GLU A 170 -40.34 41.69 -10.60
C GLU A 170 -41.64 40.94 -10.90
N ASP A 171 -41.58 39.62 -10.96
CA ASP A 171 -42.74 38.75 -11.20
C ASP A 171 -43.84 38.98 -10.15
N GLU A 172 -43.47 39.11 -8.87
CA GLU A 172 -44.40 39.45 -7.79
C GLU A 172 -45.00 40.85 -7.94
N SER A 173 -44.24 41.81 -8.47
CA SER A 173 -44.72 43.18 -8.73
C SER A 173 -45.71 43.20 -9.90
N GLU A 174 -45.45 42.43 -10.96
CA GLU A 174 -46.36 42.27 -12.09
C GLU A 174 -47.65 41.53 -11.68
N ALA A 175 -47.53 40.47 -10.88
CA ALA A 175 -48.68 39.77 -10.35
C ALA A 175 -49.55 40.70 -9.49
N LEU A 176 -48.93 41.50 -8.61
CA LEU A 176 -49.62 42.51 -7.82
C LEU A 176 -50.30 43.58 -8.70
N HIS A 177 -49.68 43.96 -9.82
CA HIS A 177 -50.27 44.88 -10.78
C HIS A 177 -51.53 44.30 -11.44
N ARG A 178 -51.50 43.01 -11.84
CA ARG A 178 -52.68 42.31 -12.36
C ARG A 178 -53.82 42.28 -11.34
N GLN A 179 -53.54 41.92 -10.10
CA GLN A 179 -54.54 41.93 -9.01
C GLN A 179 -55.22 43.30 -8.84
N PHE A 180 -54.48 44.39 -9.00
CA PHE A 180 -55.05 45.73 -8.95
C PHE A 180 -55.96 46.03 -10.14
N LEU A 181 -55.58 45.62 -11.36
CA LEU A 181 -56.41 45.78 -12.56
C LEU A 181 -57.70 44.95 -12.49
N ASP A 182 -57.61 43.76 -11.91
CA ASP A 182 -58.74 42.85 -11.67
C ASP A 182 -59.62 43.31 -10.50
N ARG A 183 -59.28 44.44 -9.86
CA ARG A 183 -59.97 45.05 -8.71
C ARG A 183 -60.02 44.16 -7.47
N GLU A 184 -59.09 43.21 -7.35
CA GLU A 184 -58.96 42.34 -6.16
C GLU A 184 -58.39 43.08 -4.94
N ILE A 185 -57.65 44.17 -5.18
CA ILE A 185 -57.04 45.01 -4.15
C ILE A 185 -57.32 46.49 -4.41
N ASP A 186 -57.43 47.28 -3.34
CA ASP A 186 -57.65 48.72 -3.41
C ASP A 186 -56.34 49.48 -3.65
N LEU A 187 -56.46 50.70 -4.17
CA LEU A 187 -55.32 51.55 -4.53
C LEU A 187 -54.34 51.78 -3.35
N PRO A 188 -54.78 52.11 -2.12
CA PRO A 188 -53.89 52.21 -0.97
C PRO A 188 -53.05 50.95 -0.72
N THR A 189 -53.66 49.77 -0.73
CA THR A 189 -52.97 48.48 -0.53
C THR A 189 -52.00 48.19 -1.65
N PHE A 190 -52.40 48.42 -2.90
CA PHE A 190 -51.52 48.28 -4.07
C PHE A 190 -50.27 49.15 -3.93
N VAL A 191 -50.44 50.45 -3.69
CA VAL A 191 -49.32 51.41 -3.57
C VAL A 191 -48.36 50.99 -2.45
N GLN A 192 -48.90 50.58 -1.29
CA GLN A 192 -48.09 50.14 -0.16
C GLN A 192 -47.25 48.90 -0.50
N ARG A 193 -47.87 47.85 -1.06
CA ARG A 193 -47.20 46.59 -1.39
C ARG A 193 -46.24 46.73 -2.55
N TYR A 194 -46.64 47.46 -3.60
CA TYR A 194 -45.83 47.69 -4.79
C TYR A 194 -44.56 48.47 -4.44
N LYS A 195 -44.68 49.55 -3.65
CA LYS A 195 -43.52 50.31 -3.16
C LYS A 195 -42.55 49.41 -2.39
N LYS A 196 -43.05 48.48 -1.56
CA LYS A 196 -42.21 47.53 -0.81
C LYS A 196 -41.47 46.56 -1.72
N LEU A 197 -42.15 45.99 -2.72
CA LEU A 197 -41.54 45.07 -3.70
C LEU A 197 -40.48 45.78 -4.54
N ARG A 198 -40.81 46.94 -5.13
CA ARG A 198 -39.85 47.74 -5.92
C ARG A 198 -38.66 48.19 -5.10
N THR A 199 -38.86 48.60 -3.84
CA THR A 199 -37.73 48.93 -2.94
C THR A 199 -36.81 47.73 -2.75
N THR A 200 -37.37 46.53 -2.55
CA THR A 200 -36.60 45.29 -2.41
C THR A 200 -35.82 44.97 -3.70
N TYR A 201 -36.46 45.06 -4.86
CA TYR A 201 -35.83 44.87 -6.16
C TYR A 201 -34.64 45.83 -6.36
N HIS A 202 -34.87 47.13 -6.21
CA HIS A 202 -33.84 48.15 -6.43
C HIS A 202 -32.66 48.01 -5.45
N LYS A 203 -32.92 47.68 -4.18
CA LYS A 203 -31.86 47.36 -3.20
C LYS A 203 -30.98 46.20 -3.68
N ARG A 204 -31.60 45.11 -4.16
CA ARG A 204 -30.86 43.94 -4.70
C ARG A 204 -30.09 44.28 -5.97
N ALA A 205 -30.68 45.08 -6.87
CA ALA A 205 -30.04 45.53 -8.11
C ALA A 205 -28.77 46.35 -7.84
N LEU A 206 -28.81 47.26 -6.85
CA LEU A 206 -27.64 48.04 -6.45
C LEU A 206 -26.54 47.15 -5.86
N ILE A 207 -26.89 46.19 -4.99
CA ILE A 207 -25.93 45.23 -4.44
C ILE A 207 -25.29 44.38 -5.55
N HIS A 208 -26.09 43.89 -6.49
CA HIS A 208 -25.62 43.09 -7.62
C HIS A 208 -24.67 43.89 -8.53
N LEU A 209 -25.01 45.14 -8.83
CA LEU A 209 -24.16 46.03 -9.61
C LEU A 209 -22.83 46.29 -8.90
N ALA A 210 -22.86 46.66 -7.62
CA ALA A 210 -21.66 46.93 -6.82
C ALA A 210 -20.75 45.69 -6.73
N ALA A 211 -21.33 44.51 -6.51
CA ALA A 211 -20.60 43.26 -6.46
C ALA A 211 -19.93 42.92 -7.80
N LYS A 212 -20.63 43.09 -8.94
CA LYS A 212 -20.05 42.88 -10.27
C LYS A 212 -18.89 43.83 -10.58
N THR A 213 -18.98 45.08 -10.17
CA THR A 213 -17.92 46.08 -10.39
C THR A 213 -16.72 45.89 -9.47
N SER A 214 -16.90 45.23 -8.32
CA SER A 214 -15.83 44.94 -7.35
C SER A 214 -15.02 43.69 -7.69
N THR A 215 -15.56 42.77 -8.50
CA THR A 215 -14.91 41.53 -8.91
C THR A 215 -14.16 41.61 -10.25
N GLY A 216 -14.10 42.81 -10.85
CA GLY A 216 -13.38 43.11 -12.09
C GLY A 216 -11.97 43.63 -11.85
#